data_AF-A0A4P8SB88-F1
#
_entry.id   AF-A0A4P8SB88-F1
#
_cell.length_a   1.000
_cell.length_b   1.000
_cell.length_c   1.000
_cell.angle_alpha   90.00
_cell.angle_beta   90.00
_cell.angle_gamma   90.00
#
_symmetry.space_group_name_H-M   'P 1'
#
loop_
_entity.id
_entity.type
_entity.pdbx_description
1 polymer ?
#
loop_
_entity_poly.entity_id
_entity_poly.type
_entity_poly.pdbx_seq_one_letter_code
_entity_poly.pdbx_strand_id
1 'polypeptide(L)'
;MFILDILIDIAFSIYTSLGFGTPQHKINTKMDKLSSNYPEVYQLYQQHQEVFETNKELSSLIIEHKIRKSEDKEQLAIKIKEFFASSQWSLANGK
;
A
#
# COMPACT_ATOMS: atom_id res chain seq x y z
N MET A 1 -26.39 -2.94 -27.70
CA MET A 1 -25.68 -1.72 -27.25
C MET A 1 -26.03 -1.33 -25.81
N PHE A 2 -27.27 -1.55 -25.32
CA PHE A 2 -27.68 -1.18 -23.95
C PHE A 2 -27.15 -2.06 -22.79
N ILE A 3 -26.99 -3.37 -23.01
CA ILE A 3 -26.64 -4.31 -21.91
C ILE A 3 -25.17 -4.18 -21.48
N LEU A 4 -24.28 -3.82 -22.41
CA LEU A 4 -22.86 -3.62 -22.12
C LEU A 4 -22.62 -2.36 -21.27
N ASP A 5 -23.31 -1.25 -21.55
CA ASP A 5 -23.19 -0.02 -20.75
C ASP A 5 -23.66 -0.24 -19.30
N ILE A 6 -24.77 -0.95 -19.10
CA ILE A 6 -25.29 -1.25 -17.76
C ILE A 6 -24.30 -2.12 -16.96
N LEU A 7 -23.66 -3.10 -17.62
CA LEU A 7 -22.65 -3.94 -16.97
C LEU A 7 -21.39 -3.15 -16.59
N ILE A 8 -20.98 -2.20 -17.43
CA ILE A 8 -19.82 -1.33 -17.17
C ILE A 8 -20.13 -0.39 -16.00
N ASP A 9 -21.31 0.22 -15.94
CA ASP A 9 -21.71 1.11 -14.84
C ASP A 9 -21.81 0.38 -13.50
N ILE A 10 -22.37 -0.83 -13.48
CA ILE A 10 -22.43 -1.66 -12.26
C ILE A 10 -21.01 -2.05 -11.82
N ALA A 11 -20.16 -2.46 -12.75
CA ALA A 11 -18.77 -2.80 -12.44
C ALA A 11 -18.00 -1.57 -11.92
N PHE A 12 -18.17 -0.39 -12.52
CA PHE A 12 -17.56 0.85 -12.07
C PHE A 12 -18.09 1.30 -10.71
N SER A 13 -19.39 1.17 -10.46
CA SER A 13 -20.01 1.53 -9.18
C SER A 13 -19.54 0.61 -8.06
N ILE A 14 -19.42 -0.69 -8.31
CA ILE A 14 -18.83 -1.65 -7.36
C ILE A 14 -17.33 -1.38 -7.17
N TYR A 15 -16.60 -1.11 -8.25
CA TYR A 15 -15.17 -0.79 -8.22
C TYR A 15 -14.88 0.46 -7.38
N THR A 16 -15.66 1.52 -7.57
CA THR A 16 -15.55 2.77 -6.81
C THR A 16 -16.07 2.63 -5.37
N SER A 17 -17.17 1.89 -5.15
CA SER A 17 -17.73 1.60 -3.82
C SER A 17 -16.78 0.79 -2.92
N LEU A 18 -15.98 -0.09 -3.51
CA LEU A 18 -14.99 -0.90 -2.79
C LEU A 18 -13.64 -0.16 -2.66
N GLY A 19 -13.55 1.08 -3.17
CA GLY A 19 -12.33 1.88 -3.16
C GLY A 19 -11.22 1.32 -4.05
N PHE A 20 -11.53 0.43 -4.99
CA PHE A 20 -10.54 -0.10 -5.93
C PHE A 20 -9.94 1.06 -6.74
N GLY A 21 -8.62 1.11 -6.81
CA GLY A 21 -7.88 2.19 -7.47
C GLY A 21 -7.42 3.32 -6.57
N THR A 22 -7.96 3.44 -5.34
CA THR A 22 -7.48 4.43 -4.35
C THR A 22 -6.05 4.08 -3.88
N PRO A 23 -5.25 5.08 -3.47
CA PRO A 23 -3.96 4.87 -2.82
C PRO A 23 -4.06 3.89 -1.64
N GLN A 24 -5.04 4.08 -0.74
CA GLN A 24 -5.33 3.19 0.39
C GLN A 24 -5.47 1.73 -0.02
N HIS A 25 -6.37 1.45 -0.96
CA HIS A 25 -6.64 0.08 -1.37
C HIS A 25 -5.39 -0.58 -1.98
N LYS A 26 -4.61 0.17 -2.76
CA LYS A 26 -3.34 -0.31 -3.35
C LYS A 26 -2.28 -0.59 -2.29
N ILE A 27 -2.16 0.26 -1.27
CA ILE A 27 -1.24 0.07 -0.15
C ILE A 27 -1.65 -1.17 0.63
N ASN A 28 -2.92 -1.26 1.04
CA ASN A 28 -3.44 -2.40 1.81
C ASN A 28 -3.18 -3.73 1.07
N THR A 29 -3.54 -3.81 -0.21
CA THR A 29 -3.30 -5.01 -1.04
C THR A 29 -1.82 -5.40 -1.11
N LYS A 30 -0.90 -4.42 -1.09
CA LYS A 30 0.55 -4.70 -1.10
C LYS A 30 1.05 -5.15 0.25
N MET A 31 0.53 -4.56 1.33
CA MET A 31 0.86 -4.98 2.70
C MET A 31 0.37 -6.41 2.96
N ASP A 32 -0.84 -6.76 2.51
CA ASP A 32 -1.34 -8.13 2.58
C ASP A 32 -0.43 -9.11 1.82
N LYS A 33 0.08 -8.73 0.64
CA LYS A 33 1.02 -9.56 -0.14
C LYS A 33 2.40 -9.72 0.50
N LEU A 34 2.79 -8.75 1.33
CA LEU A 34 4.03 -8.77 2.11
C LEU A 34 3.86 -9.58 3.40
N SER A 35 2.67 -9.59 4.00
CA SER A 35 2.38 -10.18 5.31
C SER A 35 2.86 -11.64 5.46
N SER A 36 2.76 -12.44 4.40
CA SER A 36 3.15 -13.86 4.43
C SER A 36 4.66 -14.07 4.57
N ASN A 37 5.47 -13.16 4.04
CA ASN A 37 6.94 -13.30 4.02
C ASN A 37 7.64 -12.32 4.98
N TYR A 38 6.98 -11.20 5.30
CA TYR A 38 7.50 -10.10 6.09
C TYR A 38 6.42 -9.61 7.08
N PRO A 39 5.99 -10.45 8.04
CA PRO A 39 4.95 -10.11 9.01
C PRO A 39 5.28 -8.86 9.84
N GLU A 40 6.56 -8.57 10.07
CA GLU A 40 7.04 -7.38 10.77
C GLU A 40 6.72 -6.07 10.02
N VAL A 41 6.73 -6.09 8.68
CA VAL A 41 6.35 -4.92 7.87
C VAL A 41 4.84 -4.71 7.95
N TYR A 42 4.08 -5.79 7.99
CA TYR A 42 2.64 -5.72 8.19
C TYR A 42 2.28 -5.17 9.58
N GLN A 43 3.04 -5.53 10.61
CA GLN A 43 2.88 -4.96 11.95
C GLN A 43 3.18 -3.45 11.95
N LEU A 44 4.25 -3.00 11.30
CA LEU A 44 4.52 -1.57 11.14
C LEU A 44 3.38 -0.84 10.43
N TYR A 45 2.80 -1.46 9.39
CA TYR A 45 1.63 -0.91 8.71
C TYR A 45 0.43 -0.78 9.65
N GLN A 46 0.10 -1.82 10.42
CA GLN A 46 -1.03 -1.77 11.36
C GLN A 46 -0.82 -0.72 12.47
N GLN A 47 0.41 -0.56 12.96
CA GLN A 47 0.75 0.39 14.01
C GLN A 47 0.79 1.85 13.52
N HIS A 48 1.11 2.06 12.24
CA HIS A 48 1.34 3.38 11.66
C HIS A 48 0.56 3.59 10.36
N GLN A 49 -0.67 3.06 10.29
CA GLN A 49 -1.47 3.05 9.07
C GLN A 49 -1.62 4.44 8.44
N GLU A 50 -1.86 5.46 9.27
CA GLU A 50 -1.98 6.85 8.83
C GLU A 50 -0.69 7.34 8.13
N VAL A 51 0.49 6.96 8.61
CA VAL A 51 1.77 7.36 8.00
C VAL A 51 1.93 6.72 6.62
N PHE A 52 1.55 5.44 6.48
CA PHE A 52 1.58 4.75 5.19
C PHE A 52 0.68 5.41 4.14
N GLU A 53 -0.41 6.01 4.60
CA GLU A 53 -1.46 6.59 3.75
C GLU A 53 -1.27 8.09 3.47
N THR A 54 -0.74 8.84 4.44
CA THR A 54 -0.60 10.30 4.37
C THR A 54 0.81 10.77 3.99
N ASN A 55 1.85 9.99 4.30
CA ASN A 55 3.20 10.33 3.90
C ASN A 55 3.35 10.08 2.39
N LYS A 56 3.50 11.16 1.63
CA LYS A 56 3.57 11.11 0.16
C LYS A 56 4.73 10.27 -0.35
N GLU A 57 5.89 10.33 0.30
CA GLU A 57 7.08 9.58 -0.11
C GLU A 57 6.89 8.08 0.10
N LEU A 58 6.47 7.67 1.30
CA LEU A 58 6.22 6.28 1.63
C LEU A 58 5.08 5.68 0.79
N SER A 59 3.96 6.40 0.67
CA SER A 59 2.80 5.97 -0.12
C SER A 59 3.15 5.79 -1.60
N SER A 60 3.86 6.76 -2.22
CA SER A 60 4.34 6.64 -3.60
C SER A 60 5.30 5.47 -3.76
N LEU A 61 6.27 5.32 -2.86
CA LEU A 61 7.22 4.20 -2.87
C LEU A 61 6.48 2.86 -2.87
N ILE A 62 5.49 2.70 -2.00
CA ILE A 62 4.72 1.46 -1.92
C ILE A 62 3.91 1.25 -3.19
N ILE A 63 3.16 2.25 -3.64
CA ILE A 63 2.26 2.12 -4.79
C ILE A 63 3.03 1.80 -6.07
N GLU A 64 4.14 2.49 -6.32
CA GLU A 64 4.92 2.39 -7.56
C GLU A 64 5.81 1.15 -7.60
N HIS A 65 6.22 0.61 -6.44
CA HIS A 65 7.11 -0.55 -6.38
C HIS A 65 6.43 -1.83 -6.87
N LYS A 66 6.88 -2.37 -8.00
CA LYS A 66 6.30 -3.59 -8.59
C LYS A 66 6.58 -4.79 -7.69
N ILE A 67 5.57 -5.64 -7.46
CA ILE A 67 5.71 -6.88 -6.69
C ILE A 67 5.37 -8.05 -7.62
N ARG A 68 6.36 -8.54 -8.37
CA ARG A 68 6.19 -9.67 -9.31
C ARG A 68 6.85 -10.93 -8.80
N LYS A 69 7.99 -10.82 -8.11
CA LYS A 69 8.78 -11.94 -7.58
C LYS A 69 9.09 -11.77 -6.10
N SER A 70 9.73 -12.78 -5.50
CA SER A 70 10.09 -12.75 -4.08
C SER A 70 11.09 -11.65 -3.77
N GLU A 71 12.07 -11.43 -4.65
CA GLU A 71 13.09 -10.38 -4.50
C GLU A 71 12.45 -8.98 -4.48
N ASP A 72 11.39 -8.77 -5.27
CA ASP A 72 10.67 -7.50 -5.28
C ASP A 72 10.00 -7.23 -3.92
N LYS A 73 9.45 -8.27 -3.29
CA LYS A 73 8.84 -8.18 -1.96
C LYS A 73 9.90 -7.83 -0.91
N GLU A 74 11.05 -8.47 -0.99
CA GLU A 74 12.18 -8.21 -0.10
C GLU A 74 12.66 -6.76 -0.21
N GLN A 75 12.87 -6.27 -1.43
CA GLN A 75 13.29 -4.89 -1.65
C GLN A 75 12.27 -3.89 -1.12
N LEU A 76 10.97 -4.15 -1.26
CA LEU A 76 9.94 -3.29 -0.70
C LEU A 76 9.97 -3.31 0.82
N ALA A 77 10.11 -4.49 1.42
CA ALA A 77 10.21 -4.64 2.87
C ALA A 77 11.43 -3.90 3.44
N ILE A 78 12.59 -4.00 2.79
CA ILE A 78 13.81 -3.29 3.16
C ILE A 78 13.58 -1.78 3.10
N LYS A 79 13.06 -1.25 1.99
CA LYS A 79 12.80 0.19 1.83
C LYS A 79 11.84 0.74 2.88
N ILE A 80 10.80 -0.02 3.23
CA ILE A 80 9.86 0.37 4.29
C ILE A 80 10.59 0.42 5.64
N LYS A 81 11.38 -0.61 5.97
CA LYS A 81 12.16 -0.63 7.22
C LYS A 81 13.18 0.51 7.26
N GLU A 82 13.86 0.79 6.16
CA GLU A 82 14.80 1.90 6.03
C GLU A 82 14.09 3.25 6.23
N PHE A 83 12.89 3.44 5.68
CA PHE A 83 12.10 4.64 5.91
C PHE A 83 11.83 4.85 7.41
N PHE A 84 11.40 3.80 8.12
CA PHE A 84 11.14 3.86 9.57
C PHE A 84 12.42 3.94 10.42
N ALA A 85 13.54 3.39 9.95
CA ALA A 85 14.84 3.46 10.62
C ALA A 85 15.56 4.80 10.35
N SER A 86 15.19 5.51 9.29
CA SER A 86 15.79 6.78 8.93
C SER A 86 15.45 7.87 9.92
N SER A 87 16.38 8.82 10.08
CA SER A 87 16.24 9.97 10.98
C SER A 87 14.98 10.81 10.71
N GLN A 88 14.44 10.74 9.50
CA GLN A 88 13.24 11.47 9.07
C GLN A 88 11.97 11.01 9.80
N TRP A 89 11.82 9.70 10.06
CA TRP A 89 10.68 9.20 10.84
C TRP A 89 10.82 9.54 12.32
N SER A 90 12.02 9.43 12.89
CA SER A 90 12.30 9.79 14.28
C SER A 90 12.17 11.30 14.56
N LEU A 91 12.48 12.17 13.59
CA LEU A 91 12.28 13.62 13.72
C LEU A 91 10.79 14.01 13.63
N ALA A 92 9.98 13.27 12.87
CA ALA A 92 8.55 13.52 12.72
C ALA A 92 7.70 12.96 13.87
N ASN A 93 8.18 11.92 14.57
CA ASN A 93 7.41 11.19 15.59
C ASN A 93 8.07 11.12 16.98
N GLY A 94 9.18 11.83 17.20
CA GLY A 94 9.69 12.24 18.51
C GLY A 94 9.85 11.17 19.58
N LYS A 95 11.10 10.76 19.81
CA LYS A 95 11.63 10.75 21.18
C LYS A 95 12.60 11.90 21.33
#